data_AF-A0A4R4S3Z8-F1
#
_entry.id   AF-A0A4R4S3Z8-F1
#
_cell.length_a   1.000
_cell.length_b   1.000
_cell.length_c   1.000
_cell.angle_alpha   90.00
_cell.angle_beta   90.00
_cell.angle_gamma   90.00
#
_symmetry.space_group_name_H-M   'P 1'
#
loop_
_entity.id
_entity.type
_entity.pdbx_description
1 polymer ?
#
loop_
_entity_poly.entity_id
_entity_poly.type
_entity_poly.pdbx_seq_one_letter_code
_entity_poly.pdbx_strand_id
1 'polypeptide(L)'
;MLAELPDDLVGRLELSELVVPTPELAVARSRLEERLGHHVVTYRAGPPAPSPSGTALHLCTLLQPAALAGDDLAALRGAEADAPGVLLVAYEQPLSLRPGAGAGA
;
A
#
# COMPACT_ATOMS: atom_id res chain seq x y z
N MET A 1 -9.81 -5.78 5.65
CA MET A 1 -8.75 -5.41 4.69
C MET A 1 -9.16 -4.17 3.88
N LEU A 2 -8.68 -2.97 4.22
CA LEU A 2 -9.36 -1.65 4.07
C LEU A 2 -10.67 -1.50 4.86
N ALA A 3 -11.53 -2.51 4.92
CA ALA A 3 -12.73 -2.52 5.79
C ALA A 3 -12.42 -2.50 7.30
N GLU A 4 -11.14 -2.53 7.69
CA GLU A 4 -10.68 -2.37 9.07
C GLU A 4 -10.30 -0.91 9.38
N LEU A 5 -10.25 -0.06 8.35
CA LEU A 5 -10.08 1.37 8.56
C LEU A 5 -11.41 1.99 9.00
N PRO A 6 -11.36 2.98 9.90
CA PRO A 6 -12.52 3.82 10.22
C PRO A 6 -13.20 4.38 8.95
N ASP A 7 -14.54 4.35 8.92
CA ASP A 7 -15.34 4.77 7.76
C ASP A 7 -15.05 6.23 7.33
N ASP A 8 -14.75 7.11 8.29
CA ASP A 8 -14.40 8.51 8.05
C ASP A 8 -13.07 8.66 7.29
N LEU A 9 -12.14 7.73 7.47
CA LEU A 9 -10.89 7.68 6.72
C LEU A 9 -11.12 7.06 5.34
N VAL A 10 -11.92 5.99 5.25
CA VAL A 10 -12.23 5.32 3.96
C VAL A 10 -12.85 6.30 2.97
N GLY A 11 -13.79 7.14 3.42
CA GLY A 11 -14.42 8.16 2.58
C GLY A 11 -13.49 9.27 2.07
N ARG A 12 -12.28 9.37 2.64
CA ARG A 12 -11.27 10.38 2.30
C ARG A 12 -10.05 9.80 1.59
N LEU A 13 -9.99 8.48 1.38
CA LEU A 13 -8.87 7.84 0.72
C LEU A 13 -8.77 8.27 -0.73
N GLU A 14 -7.60 8.78 -1.11
CA GLU A 14 -7.22 8.95 -2.51
C GLU A 14 -6.81 7.59 -3.08
N LEU A 15 -7.67 7.01 -3.92
CA LEU A 15 -7.47 5.67 -4.49
C LEU A 15 -6.86 5.72 -5.90
N SER A 16 -6.69 6.91 -6.51
CA SER A 16 -6.17 7.03 -7.89
C SER A 16 -4.77 6.49 -8.09
N GLU A 17 -4.00 6.34 -7.01
CA GLU A 17 -2.67 5.74 -7.02
C GLU A 17 -2.70 4.22 -6.90
N LEU A 18 -3.80 3.64 -6.45
CA LEU A 18 -3.93 2.19 -6.34
C LEU A 18 -4.12 1.57 -7.72
N VAL A 19 -3.35 0.54 -7.98
CA VAL A 19 -3.41 -0.21 -9.23
C VAL A 19 -4.13 -1.52 -8.95
N VAL A 20 -5.16 -1.81 -9.74
CA VAL A 20 -5.73 -3.16 -9.80
C VAL A 20 -4.68 -4.05 -10.47
N PRO A 21 -4.13 -5.06 -9.77
CA PRO A 21 -3.07 -5.88 -10.33
C PRO A 21 -3.57 -6.72 -11.50
N THR A 22 -2.71 -6.94 -12.50
CA THR A 22 -2.93 -7.99 -13.50
C THR A 22 -2.92 -9.36 -12.82
N PRO A 23 -3.44 -10.43 -13.45
CA PRO A 23 -3.43 -11.76 -12.86
C PRO A 23 -2.05 -12.23 -12.39
N GLU A 24 -1.00 -11.94 -13.16
CA GLU A 24 0.38 -12.29 -12.85
C GLU A 24 0.89 -11.54 -11.62
N LEU A 25 0.64 -10.22 -11.58
CA LEU A 25 1.00 -9.37 -10.44
C LEU A 25 0.19 -9.73 -9.19
N ALA A 26 -1.08 -10.14 -9.34
CA ALA A 26 -1.91 -10.59 -8.24
C ALA A 26 -1.34 -11.88 -7.61
N VAL A 27 -0.90 -12.83 -8.43
CA VAL A 27 -0.22 -14.05 -7.95
C VAL A 27 1.10 -13.71 -7.27
N ALA A 28 1.91 -12.83 -7.86
CA ALA A 28 3.18 -12.38 -7.26
C ALA A 28 2.95 -11.70 -5.91
N ARG A 29 1.95 -10.80 -5.83
CA ARG A 29 1.53 -10.14 -4.59
C ARG A 29 1.11 -11.14 -3.53
N SER A 30 0.23 -12.09 -3.84
CA SER A 30 -0.22 -13.09 -2.87
C SER A 30 0.92 -13.96 -2.34
N ARG A 31 1.89 -14.34 -3.19
CA ARG A 31 3.10 -15.04 -2.75
C ARG A 31 3.97 -14.20 -1.82
N LEU A 32 4.07 -12.90 -2.09
CA LEU A 32 4.77 -11.97 -1.20
C LEU A 32 4.04 -11.84 0.13
N GLU A 33 2.71 -11.72 0.14
CA GLU A 33 1.92 -11.66 1.38
C GLU A 33 2.11 -12.92 2.24
N GLU A 34 2.04 -14.10 1.64
CA GLU A 34 2.28 -15.38 2.31
C GLU A 34 3.70 -15.47 2.88
N ARG A 35 4.70 -15.04 2.11
CA ARG A 35 6.12 -15.08 2.52
C ARG A 35 6.41 -14.08 3.65
N LEU A 36 5.90 -12.86 3.53
CA LEU A 36 6.22 -11.75 4.44
C LEU A 36 5.35 -11.79 5.71
N GLY A 37 4.20 -12.46 5.68
CA GLY A 37 3.21 -12.38 6.75
C GLY A 37 2.61 -10.98 6.91
N HIS A 38 2.61 -10.21 5.82
CA HIS A 38 2.24 -8.79 5.77
C HIS A 38 1.33 -8.52 4.58
N HIS A 39 0.54 -7.46 4.68
CA HIS A 39 -0.36 -7.08 3.58
C HIS A 39 0.41 -6.29 2.53
N VAL A 40 0.30 -6.67 1.25
CA VAL A 40 1.02 -5.98 0.16
C VAL A 40 0.02 -5.26 -0.73
N VAL A 41 0.26 -3.97 -0.97
CA VAL A 41 -0.59 -3.11 -1.79
C VAL A 41 0.17 -2.64 -3.03
N THR A 42 -0.51 -2.60 -4.15
CA THR A 42 -0.01 -2.19 -5.47
C THR A 42 -0.34 -0.73 -5.76
N TYR A 43 0.70 0.07 -6.02
CA TYR A 43 0.61 1.48 -6.37
C TYR A 43 1.12 1.73 -7.79
N ARG A 44 0.70 2.82 -8.42
CA ARG A 44 1.32 3.33 -9.64
C ARG A 44 2.68 3.94 -9.30
N ALA A 45 3.72 3.55 -10.02
CA ALA A 45 5.01 4.20 -9.95
C ALA A 45 4.93 5.58 -10.64
N GLY A 46 5.23 6.64 -9.89
CA GLY A 46 5.20 8.01 -10.40
C GLY A 46 4.94 9.02 -9.29
N PRO A 47 5.06 10.33 -9.57
CA PRO A 47 4.64 11.34 -8.62
C PRO A 47 3.14 11.21 -8.35
N PRO A 48 2.72 11.40 -7.08
CA PRO A 48 1.32 11.37 -6.73
C PRO A 48 0.54 12.34 -7.61
N ALA A 49 -0.64 11.94 -8.08
CA ALA A 49 -1.50 12.86 -8.79
C ALA A 49 -1.86 14.00 -7.81
N PRO A 50 -1.89 15.28 -8.26
CA PRO A 50 -2.29 16.36 -7.39
C PRO A 50 -3.70 16.09 -6.88
N SER A 51 -3.86 15.96 -5.57
CA SER A 51 -5.15 15.67 -4.97
C SER A 51 -6.13 16.81 -5.30
N PRO A 52 -7.30 16.51 -5.89
CA PRO A 52 -8.26 17.54 -6.32
C PRO A 52 -8.90 18.29 -5.14
N SER A 53 -8.82 17.72 -3.95
CA SER A 53 -9.31 18.30 -2.70
C SER A 53 -8.23 18.11 -1.66
N GLY A 54 -7.64 19.19 -1.13
CA GLY A 54 -6.56 19.16 -0.12
C GLY A 54 -6.88 18.47 1.22
N THR A 55 -7.95 17.67 1.26
CA THR A 55 -8.43 16.83 2.36
C THR A 55 -8.26 15.33 2.10
N ALA A 56 -7.83 14.93 0.89
CA ALA A 56 -7.65 13.52 0.55
C ALA A 56 -6.41 12.91 1.23
N LEU A 57 -6.53 11.66 1.64
CA LEU A 57 -5.51 10.93 2.39
C LEU A 57 -4.95 9.80 1.53
N HIS A 58 -3.63 9.72 1.44
CA HIS A 58 -2.97 8.60 0.76
C HIS A 58 -2.80 7.45 1.74
N LEU A 59 -3.11 6.22 1.31
CA LEU A 59 -3.05 5.06 2.20
C LEU A 59 -1.65 4.86 2.84
N CYS A 60 -0.58 5.22 2.12
CA CYS A 60 0.80 5.16 2.59
C CYS A 60 1.15 6.16 3.70
N THR A 61 0.36 7.22 3.88
CA THR A 61 0.51 8.15 5.01
C THR A 61 -0.29 7.72 6.22
N LEU A 62 -1.27 6.83 6.04
CA LEU A 62 -2.15 6.35 7.11
C LEU A 62 -1.66 5.05 7.74
N LEU A 63 -1.16 4.11 6.93
CA LEU A 63 -0.80 2.78 7.41
C LEU A 63 0.67 2.65 7.80
N GLN A 64 0.90 1.88 8.86
CA GLN A 64 2.23 1.52 9.33
C GLN A 64 2.90 0.57 8.30
N PRO A 65 4.02 0.97 7.69
CA PRO A 65 4.73 0.10 6.75
C PRO A 65 5.35 -1.08 7.50
N ALA A 66 5.36 -2.24 6.85
CA ALA A 66 6.05 -3.41 7.40
C ALA A 66 7.56 -3.15 7.52
N ALA A 67 8.15 -3.59 8.62
CA ALA A 67 9.59 -3.59 8.78
C ALA A 67 10.20 -4.75 7.98
N LEU A 68 10.75 -4.44 6.81
CA LEU A 68 11.33 -5.43 5.92
C LEU A 68 12.86 -5.47 6.02
N ALA A 69 13.41 -6.69 6.00
CA ALA A 69 14.85 -6.92 5.99
C ALA A 69 15.35 -7.31 4.59
N GLY A 70 16.68 -7.47 4.44
CA GLY A 70 17.37 -7.58 3.15
C GLY A 70 16.71 -8.47 2.10
N ASP A 71 16.46 -9.74 2.42
CA ASP A 71 15.89 -10.69 1.46
C ASP A 71 14.43 -10.37 1.07
N ASP A 72 13.69 -9.72 1.97
CA ASP A 72 12.29 -9.33 1.76
C ASP A 72 12.19 -8.09 0.87
N LEU A 73 13.09 -7.13 1.09
CA LEU A 73 13.26 -5.99 0.18
C LEU A 73 13.67 -6.46 -1.22
N ALA A 74 14.56 -7.46 -1.31
CA ALA A 74 14.96 -8.03 -2.59
C ALA A 74 13.79 -8.73 -3.30
N ALA A 75 12.95 -9.46 -2.57
CA ALA A 75 11.77 -10.12 -3.12
C ALA A 75 10.74 -9.12 -3.66
N LEU A 76 10.46 -8.03 -2.93
CA LEU A 76 9.58 -6.96 -3.42
C LEU A 76 10.11 -6.31 -4.69
N ARG A 77 11.39 -5.90 -4.68
CA ARG A 77 12.03 -5.28 -5.85
C ARG A 77 12.04 -6.19 -7.07
N GLY A 78 12.20 -7.50 -6.85
CA GLY A 78 12.11 -8.49 -7.92
C GLY A 78 10.73 -8.48 -8.58
N ALA A 79 9.67 -8.50 -7.77
CA ALA A 79 8.29 -8.43 -8.29
C ALA A 79 7.97 -7.09 -8.95
N GLU A 80 8.52 -5.97 -8.45
CA GLU A 80 8.40 -4.65 -9.10
C GLU A 80 9.11 -4.60 -10.46
N ALA A 81 10.27 -5.26 -10.60
CA ALA A 81 11.00 -5.30 -11.86
C ALA A 81 10.23 -6.03 -12.98
N ASP A 82 9.42 -7.02 -12.60
CA ASP A 82 8.54 -7.76 -13.52
C ASP A 82 7.25 -6.99 -13.86
N ALA A 83 6.97 -5.88 -13.18
CA ALA A 83 5.77 -5.07 -13.36
C ALA A 83 6.11 -3.57 -13.53
N PRO A 84 6.62 -3.15 -14.71
CA PRO A 84 6.99 -1.76 -14.97
C PRO A 84 5.83 -0.78 -14.70
N GLY A 85 6.12 0.30 -13.97
CA GLY A 85 5.10 1.30 -13.63
C GLY A 85 4.29 0.98 -12.37
N VAL A 86 4.67 -0.05 -11.61
CA VAL A 86 4.06 -0.43 -10.33
C VAL A 86 5.06 -0.36 -9.19
N LEU A 87 4.60 0.02 -8.00
CA LEU A 87 5.32 -0.11 -6.74
C LEU A 87 4.53 -1.03 -5.81
N LEU A 88 5.24 -1.87 -5.06
CA LEU A 88 4.66 -2.78 -4.08
C LEU A 88 5.06 -2.31 -2.67
N VAL A 89 4.07 -2.01 -1.84
CA VAL A 89 4.30 -1.58 -0.46
C VAL A 89 3.70 -2.59 0.49
N ALA A 90 4.52 -3.12 1.39
CA ALA A 90 4.07 -3.98 2.47
C ALA A 90 3.69 -3.15 3.70
N TYR A 91 2.54 -3.46 4.28
CA TYR A 91 2.02 -2.92 5.52
C TYR A 91 1.95 -4.02 6.58
N GLU A 92 2.11 -3.62 7.85
CA GLU A 92 2.01 -4.57 8.95
C GLU A 92 0.67 -5.31 8.95
N GLN A 93 0.70 -6.56 9.40
CA GLN A 93 -0.49 -7.36 9.63
C GLN A 93 -0.52 -7.81 11.10
N PRO A 94 -1.56 -7.47 11.88
CA PRO A 94 -2.76 -6.73 11.48
C PRO A 94 -2.48 -5.26 11.07
N LEU A 95 -3.36 -4.69 10.25
CA LEU A 95 -3.21 -3.32 9.77
C LEU A 95 -3.21 -2.34 10.94
N SER A 96 -2.16 -1.52 11.02
CA SER A 96 -1.99 -0.52 12.07
C SER A 96 -1.91 0.88 11.47
N LEU A 97 -2.55 1.85 12.13
CA LEU A 97 -2.45 3.25 11.75
C LEU A 97 -1.13 3.84 12.25
N ARG A 98 -0.53 4.73 11.45
CA ARG A 98 0.63 5.51 11.89
C ARG A 98 0.24 6.45 13.04
N PRO A 99 1.14 6.71 13.98
CA PRO A 99 0.94 7.77 14.98
C PRO A 99 0.67 9.11 14.27
N GLY A 100 -0.47 9.73 14.53
CA GLY A 100 -0.90 10.98 13.91
C GLY A 100 -1.84 10.85 12.70
N ALA A 101 -2.07 9.64 12.17
CA ALA A 101 -3.00 9.41 11.06
C ALA A 101 -4.49 9.63 11.42
N GLY A 102 -4.82 9.72 12.72
CA GLY A 102 -6.18 9.98 13.23
C GLY A 102 -6.33 11.31 13.99
N ALA A 103 -5.32 12.17 14.02
CA ALA A 103 -5.36 13.46 14.71
C ALA A 103 -5.49 14.60 13.71
N GLY A 104 -6.63 14.67 13.03
CA GLY A 104 -7.09 15.87 12.32
C GLY A 104 -8.12 16.57 13.20
N ALA A 105 -7.74 17.75 13.70
CA ALA A 105 -8.60 18.72 14.37
C ALA A 105 -9.72 19.25 13.46
#